data_AF-A0A2D8QPQ4-F1
#
_entry.id   AF-A0A2D8QPQ4-F1
#
_cell.length_a   1.000
_cell.length_b   1.000
_cell.length_c   1.000
_cell.angle_alpha   90.00
_cell.angle_beta   90.00
_cell.angle_gamma   90.00
#
_symmetry.space_group_name_H-M   'P 1'
#
loop_
_entity.id
_entity.type
_entity.pdbx_description
1 polymer ?
#
loop_
_entity_poly.entity_id
_entity_poly.type
_entity_poly.pdbx_seq_one_letter_code
_entity_poly.pdbx_strand_id
1 'polypeptide(L)' 'MKEITNDREKETDANESVNRRLTFWQVSTSILAAAFGVQSKKNRERDFSYGNPLIFILAGLAFTALFILAIVSIVYLVL' A
#
# COMPACT_ATOMS: atom_id res chain seq x y z
N MET A 1 -31.62 8.60 -41.49
CA MET A 1 -30.24 9.13 -41.38
C MET A 1 -30.11 9.99 -40.11
N LYS A 2 -30.27 9.37 -38.94
CA LYS A 2 -29.84 9.83 -37.60
C LYS A 2 -29.99 8.66 -36.58
N GLU A 3 -29.84 7.43 -37.07
CA GLU A 3 -29.94 6.17 -36.31
C GLU A 3 -28.63 5.37 -36.39
N ILE A 4 -27.48 6.05 -36.47
CA ILE A 4 -26.17 5.36 -36.61
C ILE A 4 -25.05 5.99 -35.79
N THR A 5 -25.37 6.88 -34.84
CA THR A 5 -24.37 7.69 -34.09
C THR A 5 -24.63 7.77 -32.59
N ASN A 6 -25.29 6.79 -31.98
CA ASN A 6 -25.47 6.81 -30.52
C ASN A 6 -25.51 5.42 -29.84
N ASP A 7 -24.79 4.44 -30.38
CA ASP A 7 -24.72 3.09 -29.78
C ASP A 7 -23.26 2.55 -29.69
N ARG A 8 -22.24 3.39 -29.90
CA ARG A 8 -20.81 2.98 -29.92
C ARG A 8 -19.88 3.71 -28.95
N GLU A 9 -20.39 4.32 -27.88
CA GLU A 9 -19.54 5.03 -26.89
C GLU A 9 -19.80 4.67 -25.41
N LYS A 10 -20.58 3.62 -25.12
CA LYS A 10 -20.79 3.16 -23.72
C LYS A 10 -20.70 1.64 -23.52
N GLU A 11 -19.93 0.95 -24.34
CA GLU A 11 -19.70 -0.50 -24.22
C GLU A 11 -18.21 -0.89 -24.22
N THR A 12 -17.33 -0.20 -23.48
CA THR A 12 -15.90 -0.62 -23.46
C THR A 12 -15.19 -0.69 -22.11
N ASP A 13 -15.67 -0.17 -20.98
CA ASP A 13 -14.83 -0.19 -19.76
C ASP A 13 -15.57 -0.50 -18.44
N ALA A 14 -16.50 -1.46 -18.44
CA ALA A 14 -17.15 -1.85 -17.18
C ALA A 14 -17.52 -3.34 -17.04
N ASN A 15 -16.93 -4.23 -17.84
CA ASN A 15 -17.16 -5.67 -17.71
C ASN A 15 -15.87 -6.47 -17.91
N GLU A 16 -14.94 -6.38 -16.95
CA GLU A 16 -13.87 -7.37 -16.79
C GLU A 16 -13.24 -7.35 -15.38
N SER A 17 -14.06 -7.40 -14.33
CA SER A 17 -13.62 -7.97 -13.06
C SER A 17 -13.85 -9.48 -13.09
N VAL A 18 -13.17 -10.13 -14.02
CA VAL A 18 -12.95 -11.58 -14.06
C VAL A 18 -12.53 -12.03 -12.66
N ASN A 19 -13.05 -13.17 -12.23
CA ASN A 19 -12.63 -13.94 -11.06
C ASN A 19 -11.11 -14.18 -11.07
N ARG A 20 -10.34 -13.14 -10.75
CA ARG A 20 -8.89 -13.17 -10.63
C ARG A 20 -8.62 -13.70 -9.23
N ARG A 21 -8.60 -15.02 -9.11
CA ARG A 21 -8.09 -15.69 -7.91
C ARG A 21 -6.73 -15.08 -7.61
N LEU A 22 -6.59 -14.50 -6.41
CA LEU A 22 -5.33 -13.93 -5.97
C LEU A 22 -4.26 -15.01 -6.13
N THR A 23 -3.30 -14.74 -6.98
CA THR A 23 -2.24 -15.71 -7.23
C THR A 23 -1.44 -15.84 -5.93
N PHE A 24 -0.92 -17.02 -5.63
CA PHE A 24 -0.02 -17.21 -4.47
C PHE A 24 1.08 -16.14 -4.42
N TRP A 25 1.57 -15.75 -5.60
CA TRP A 25 2.47 -14.63 -5.80
C TRP A 25 1.94 -13.27 -5.33
N GLN A 26 0.67 -12.92 -5.56
CA GLN A 26 0.06 -11.67 -5.09
C GLN A 26 -0.13 -11.64 -3.57
N VAL A 27 -0.32 -12.81 -2.97
CA VAL A 27 -0.44 -12.96 -1.53
C VAL A 27 0.93 -12.76 -0.87
N SER A 28 1.99 -13.37 -1.39
CA SER A 28 3.36 -13.18 -0.90
C SER A 28 3.84 -11.73 -1.06
N THR A 29 3.53 -11.08 -2.19
CA THR A 29 3.90 -9.67 -2.39
C THR A 29 3.13 -8.72 -1.47
N SER A 30 1.88 -9.05 -1.11
CA SER A 30 1.10 -8.31 -0.12
C SER A 30 1.68 -8.43 1.29
N ILE A 31 2.10 -9.63 1.69
CA ILE A 31 2.71 -9.88 3.00
C ILE A 31 4.03 -9.12 3.15
N LEU A 32 4.83 -9.08 2.07
CA LEU A 32 6.06 -8.30 2.02
C LEU A 32 5.78 -6.79 2.06
N ALA A 33 4.80 -6.29 1.32
CA ALA A 33 4.44 -4.87 1.36
C ALA A 33 3.92 -4.45 2.75
N ALA A 34 3.22 -5.35 3.45
CA ALA A 34 2.72 -5.17 4.80
C ALA A 34 3.83 -5.21 5.87
N ALA A 35 4.88 -6.01 5.70
CA ALA A 35 6.02 -6.04 6.62
C ALA A 35 6.90 -4.78 6.56
N PHE A 36 6.85 -4.06 5.44
CA PHE A 36 7.73 -2.93 5.13
C PHE A 36 7.10 -1.54 5.32
N GLY A 37 5.92 -1.44 5.93
CA GLY A 37 5.33 -0.14 6.27
C GLY A 37 4.69 0.60 5.10
N VAL A 38 4.17 -0.13 4.09
CA VAL A 38 3.47 0.50 2.97
C VAL A 38 2.15 1.12 3.47
N GLN A 39 2.15 2.44 3.66
CA GLN A 39 0.91 3.14 3.95
C GLN A 39 0.09 3.28 2.68
N SER A 40 -1.18 2.87 2.76
CA SER A 40 -2.14 3.00 1.67
C SER A 40 -2.24 4.47 1.21
N LYS A 41 -2.53 4.70 -0.07
CA LYS A 41 -2.69 6.06 -0.63
C LYS A 41 -3.70 6.90 0.16
N LYS A 42 -4.76 6.27 0.68
CA LYS A 42 -5.78 6.91 1.53
C LYS A 42 -5.20 7.38 2.88
N ASN A 43 -4.34 6.57 3.52
CA ASN A 43 -3.66 6.97 4.75
C ASN A 43 -2.72 8.14 4.47
N ARG A 44 -1.96 8.07 3.36
CA ARG A 44 -1.08 9.15 2.94
C ARG A 44 -1.85 10.45 2.63
N GLU A 45 -2.98 10.38 1.93
CA GLU A 45 -3.76 11.59 1.65
C GLU A 45 -4.29 12.25 2.91
N ARG A 46 -4.79 11.48 3.89
CA ARG A 46 -5.24 12.02 5.18
C ARG A 46 -4.10 12.64 5.99
N ASP A 47 -2.99 11.90 6.08
CA ASP A 47 -1.86 12.25 6.93
C ASP A 47 -1.10 13.46 6.37
N PHE A 48 -1.15 13.68 5.05
CA PHE A 48 -0.51 14.80 4.35
C PHE A 48 -1.47 15.96 4.00
N SER A 49 -2.79 15.77 4.04
CA SER A 49 -3.76 16.86 3.79
C SER A 49 -4.09 17.68 5.04
N TYR A 50 -4.02 17.06 6.23
CA TYR A 50 -4.38 17.72 7.49
C TYR A 50 -3.25 17.75 8.52
N GLY A 51 -2.14 17.04 8.28
CA GLY A 51 -1.03 16.89 9.21
C GLY A 51 0.30 17.46 8.69
N ASN A 52 1.25 17.70 9.59
CA ASN A 52 2.62 18.07 9.25
C ASN A 52 3.44 16.81 8.90
N PRO A 53 3.90 16.64 7.65
CA PRO A 53 4.66 15.47 7.21
C PRO A 53 5.91 15.16 8.05
N LEU A 54 6.50 16.17 8.68
CA LEU A 54 7.70 16.02 9.52
C LEU A 54 7.48 15.10 10.73
N ILE A 55 6.26 15.10 11.28
CA ILE A 55 5.92 14.27 12.44
C ILE A 55 5.97 12.78 12.05
N PHE A 56 5.48 12.43 10.86
CA PHE A 56 5.50 11.06 10.36
C PHE A 56 6.93 10.58 10.06
N ILE A 57 7.79 11.46 9.57
CA ILE A 57 9.21 11.16 9.32
C ILE A 57 9.95 10.91 10.63
N LEU A 58 9.77 11.78 11.63
CA LEU A 58 10.38 11.63 12.95
C LEU A 58 9.89 10.37 13.67
N ALA A 59 8.59 10.08 13.60
CA ALA A 59 8.01 8.86 14.16
C ALA A 59 8.59 7.60 13.49
N GLY A 60 8.71 7.60 12.15
CA GLY A 60 9.35 6.51 11.41
C GLY A 60 10.81 6.31 11.81
N LEU A 61 11.57 7.39 11.95
CA LEU A 61 12.98 7.33 12.35
C LEU A 61 13.17 6.80 13.78
N ALA A 62 12.34 7.26 14.72
CA ALA A 62 12.34 6.77 16.09
C ALA A 62 11.99 5.27 16.16
N PHE A 63 10.98 4.84 15.40
CA PHE A 63 10.59 3.45 15.28
C PHE A 63 11.73 2.57 14.73
N THR A 64 12.40 3.01 13.66
CA THR A 64 13.55 2.29 13.09
C THR A 64 14.71 2.18 14.09
N ALA A 65 15.03 3.26 14.83
CA ALA A 65 16.08 3.22 15.84
C ALA A 65 15.77 2.21 16.95
N LEU A 66 14.52 2.19 17.44
CA LEU A 66 14.05 1.24 18.43
C LEU A 66 14.13 -0.21 17.92
N PHE A 67 13.74 -0.44 16.66
CA PHE A 67 13.79 -1.76 16.03
C PHE A 67 15.22 -2.32 15.96
N ILE A 68 16.19 -1.47 15.60
CA ILE A 68 17.60 -1.85 15.57
C ILE A 68 18.10 -2.21 16.97
N LEU A 69 17.79 -1.38 17.98
CA LEU A 69 18.15 -1.66 19.37
C LEU A 69 17.59 -3.00 19.86
N ALA A 70 16.34 -3.31 19.49
CA ALA A 70 15.73 -4.59 19.83
C ALA A 70 16.50 -5.77 19.23
N ILE A 71 16.87 -5.71 17.94
CA ILE A 71 17.67 -6.76 17.29
C ILE A 71 19.04 -6.91 17.97
N VAL A 72 19.74 -5.80 18.22
CA VAL A 72 21.05 -5.80 18.88
C VAL A 72 20.96 -6.43 20.28
N SER A 73 19.93 -6.10 21.04
CA SER A 73 19.72 -6.64 22.39
C SER A 73 19.51 -8.15 22.36
N ILE A 74 18.73 -8.65 21.40
CA ILE A 74 18.51 -10.09 21.20
C ILE A 74 19.83 -10.78 20.85
N VAL A 75 20.61 -10.23 19.92
CA VAL A 75 21.90 -10.80 19.53
C VAL A 75 22.82 -10.88 20.73
N TYR A 76 22.90 -9.82 21.54
CA TYR A 76 23.74 -9.80 22.72
C TYR A 76 23.28 -10.77 23.81
N LEU A 77 21.97 -10.98 23.97
CA LEU A 77 21.42 -11.92 24.95
C LEU A 77 21.73 -13.39 24.60
N VAL A 78 21.86 -13.69 23.31
CA VAL A 78 22.12 -15.05 22.81
C VAL A 78 23.62 -15.39 22.78
N LEU A 79 24.51 -14.40 22.74
CA LEU A 79 25.96 -14.60 22.86
C LEU A 79 26.39 -14.79 24.33
#